data_AF-A0A235B629-F1
#
_entry.id   AF-A0A235B629-F1
#
_cell.length_a   1.000
_cell.length_b   1.000
_cell.length_c   1.000
_cell.angle_alpha   90.00
_cell.angle_beta   90.00
_cell.angle_gamma   90.00
#
_symmetry.space_group_name_H-M   'P 1'
#
loop_
_entity.id
_entity.type
_entity.pdbx_description
1 polymer ?
#
loop_
_entity_poly.entity_id
_entity_poly.type
_entity_poly.pdbx_seq_one_letter_code
_entity_poly.pdbx_strand_id
1 'polypeptide(L)'
;MLFSNPLVAASTAELHELHQISNQDIKRTELQLPSTRYTREDLKDLFRTTDTAPVAFRAPEHLGLGKSRFSPEEWESWFHTVAPLFSGEPGYFVCHGATVALGEVFEFLDERPRDFNALHDYKTQYVENMIDQLRRLEEIAEPLGIQLLLENTPIGGDEYFEPGKERIHPALRTPRHLLRVAEATGTRVCFDTAHARITSNVFTYMHRSRSLFAAATEKEILNATRSWIQFYESIKDITGLVRLSYAVSWGDTPQTAHIPFPEAAYAELLDFAEQIDPETPVILAGGNSEHRLKQMLETLRELKKR
;
A
#
# COMPACT_ATOMS: atom_id res chain seq x y z
N MET A 1 22.30 -12.30 -5.84
CA MET A 1 22.34 -11.01 -6.57
C MET A 1 21.24 -10.16 -5.94
N LEU A 2 21.58 -9.03 -5.33
CA LEU A 2 20.59 -8.17 -4.67
C LEU A 2 19.58 -7.66 -5.71
N PHE A 3 18.29 -7.67 -5.37
CA PHE A 3 17.19 -7.30 -6.27
C PHE A 3 17.22 -8.07 -7.61
N SER A 4 17.28 -9.40 -7.53
CA SER A 4 16.95 -10.28 -8.67
C SER A 4 15.44 -10.39 -8.92
N ASN A 5 14.63 -9.78 -8.07
CA ASN A 5 13.18 -9.77 -8.11
C ASN A 5 12.62 -9.27 -9.45
N PRO A 6 11.44 -9.77 -9.87
CA PRO A 6 10.71 -9.21 -10.99
C PRO A 6 10.40 -7.72 -10.72
N LEU A 7 10.99 -6.83 -11.53
CA LEU A 7 10.76 -5.39 -11.42
C LEU A 7 9.47 -5.00 -12.13
N VAL A 8 8.69 -4.17 -11.45
CA VAL A 8 7.41 -3.61 -11.89
C VAL A 8 7.47 -2.10 -11.68
N ALA A 9 6.82 -1.31 -12.52
CA ALA A 9 6.67 0.14 -12.28
C ALA A 9 5.21 0.49 -11.98
N ALA A 10 4.97 1.34 -10.98
CA ALA A 10 3.65 1.89 -10.69
C ALA A 10 3.31 3.01 -11.66
N SER A 11 2.11 3.02 -12.21
CA SER A 11 1.62 4.04 -13.14
C SER A 11 0.16 4.36 -12.85
N THR A 12 -0.28 5.55 -13.22
CA THR A 12 -1.71 5.80 -13.41
C THR A 12 -2.16 5.27 -14.77
N ALA A 13 -3.46 5.25 -15.02
CA ALA A 13 -4.06 4.88 -16.31
C ALA A 13 -3.85 5.93 -17.43
N GLU A 14 -2.65 6.51 -17.50
CA GLU A 14 -2.23 7.49 -18.49
C GLU A 14 -1.24 6.89 -19.50
N LEU A 15 -1.57 7.01 -20.79
CA LEU A 15 -0.76 6.47 -21.88
C LEU A 15 0.68 7.02 -21.88
N HIS A 16 0.84 8.30 -21.53
CA HIS A 16 2.16 8.95 -21.50
C HIS A 16 3.09 8.31 -20.46
N GLU A 17 2.59 8.04 -19.25
CA GLU A 17 3.36 7.41 -18.17
C GLU A 17 3.78 5.99 -18.53
N LEU A 18 2.86 5.20 -19.10
CA LEU A 18 3.17 3.84 -19.57
C LEU A 18 4.23 3.81 -20.67
N HIS A 19 4.25 4.78 -21.58
CA HIS A 19 5.34 4.93 -22.55
C HIS A 19 6.66 5.27 -21.88
N GLN A 20 6.67 6.16 -20.88
CA GLN A 20 7.88 6.47 -20.12
C GLN A 20 8.44 5.22 -19.43
N ILE A 21 7.59 4.37 -18.86
CA ILE A 21 7.97 3.09 -18.25
C ILE A 21 8.60 2.16 -19.29
N SER A 22 7.94 1.97 -20.44
CA SER A 22 8.43 1.11 -21.52
C SER A 22 9.79 1.58 -22.06
N ASN A 23 10.01 2.90 -22.14
CA ASN A 23 11.28 3.51 -22.56
C ASN A 23 12.44 3.27 -21.57
N GLN A 24 12.14 2.89 -20.31
CA GLN A 24 13.14 2.50 -19.31
C GLN A 24 13.37 0.98 -19.27
N ASP A 25 12.96 0.26 -20.32
CA ASP A 25 13.04 -1.20 -20.47
C ASP A 25 12.25 -2.01 -19.41
N ILE A 26 11.29 -1.38 -18.73
CA ILE A 26 10.37 -2.08 -17.82
C ILE A 26 9.15 -2.53 -18.61
N LYS A 27 8.87 -3.84 -18.59
CA LYS A 27 7.76 -4.46 -19.32
C LYS A 27 6.57 -4.84 -18.46
N ARG A 28 6.67 -4.67 -17.14
CA ARG A 28 5.64 -5.05 -16.16
C ARG A 28 5.18 -3.84 -15.37
N THR A 29 3.88 -3.70 -15.17
CA THR A 29 3.29 -2.52 -14.52
C THR A 29 2.30 -2.87 -13.40
N GLU A 30 2.24 -1.99 -12.40
CA GLU A 30 1.08 -1.84 -11.53
C GLU A 30 0.30 -0.63 -12.03
N LEU A 31 -1.01 -0.79 -12.20
CA LEU A 31 -1.88 0.31 -12.60
C LEU A 31 -2.79 0.76 -11.46
N GLN A 32 -2.69 2.04 -11.07
CA GLN A 32 -3.69 2.69 -10.24
C GLN A 32 -4.96 2.89 -11.07
N LEU A 33 -6.03 2.21 -10.66
CA LEU A 33 -7.33 2.35 -11.32
C LEU A 33 -7.92 3.73 -10.99
N PRO A 34 -8.50 4.42 -11.99
CA PRO A 34 -9.10 5.72 -11.79
C PRO A 34 -10.47 5.62 -11.10
N SER A 35 -10.97 6.75 -10.61
CA SER A 35 -12.34 6.81 -10.06
C SER A 35 -13.42 6.72 -11.14
N THR A 36 -13.09 7.02 -12.39
CA THR A 36 -13.97 6.86 -13.54
C THR A 36 -13.88 5.44 -14.09
N ARG A 37 -14.99 4.93 -14.64
CA ARG A 37 -15.01 3.59 -15.23
C ARG A 37 -14.21 3.58 -16.53
N TYR A 38 -13.30 2.61 -16.63
CA TYR A 38 -12.66 2.21 -17.88
C TYR A 38 -13.32 0.93 -18.38
N THR A 39 -13.44 0.78 -19.70
CA THR A 39 -13.79 -0.51 -20.28
C THR A 39 -12.57 -1.43 -20.32
N ARG A 40 -12.82 -2.73 -20.48
CA ARG A 40 -11.74 -3.71 -20.68
C ARG A 40 -10.94 -3.38 -21.93
N GLU A 41 -11.62 -2.96 -22.99
CA GLU A 41 -11.06 -2.60 -24.28
C GLU A 41 -10.09 -1.41 -24.14
N ASP A 42 -10.48 -0.38 -23.38
CA ASP A 42 -9.62 0.78 -23.11
C ASP A 42 -8.30 0.35 -22.44
N LEU A 43 -8.38 -0.46 -21.38
CA LEU A 43 -7.19 -0.94 -20.67
C LEU A 43 -6.34 -1.86 -21.55
N LYS A 44 -6.97 -2.75 -22.33
CA LYS A 44 -6.27 -3.64 -23.25
C LYS A 44 -5.50 -2.85 -24.31
N ASP A 45 -6.10 -1.80 -24.86
CA ASP A 45 -5.47 -0.95 -25.85
C ASP A 45 -4.30 -0.15 -25.25
N LEU A 46 -4.39 0.30 -23.99
CA LEU A 46 -3.26 0.92 -23.28
C LEU A 46 -2.05 -0.01 -23.20
N PHE A 47 -2.24 -1.25 -22.72
CA PHE A 47 -1.15 -2.23 -22.58
C PHE A 47 -0.56 -2.66 -23.93
N ARG A 48 -1.41 -2.86 -24.95
CA ARG A 48 -0.96 -3.20 -26.30
C ARG A 48 -0.13 -2.08 -26.93
N THR A 49 -0.54 -0.82 -26.75
CA THR A 49 0.13 0.33 -27.37
C THR A 49 1.49 0.62 -26.74
N THR A 50 1.65 0.29 -25.45
CA THR A 50 2.87 0.59 -24.68
C THR A 50 3.83 -0.58 -24.59
N ASP A 51 3.43 -1.77 -25.06
CA ASP A 51 4.20 -3.02 -24.93
C ASP A 51 4.58 -3.29 -23.46
N THR A 52 3.59 -3.11 -22.57
CA THR A 52 3.69 -3.43 -21.14
C THR A 52 2.58 -4.40 -20.74
N ALA A 53 2.80 -5.18 -19.68
CA ALA A 53 1.84 -6.14 -19.15
C ALA A 53 1.52 -5.84 -17.67
N PRO A 54 0.25 -5.91 -17.25
CA PRO A 54 -0.11 -5.70 -15.86
C PRO A 54 0.29 -6.89 -14.99
N VAL A 55 0.93 -6.62 -13.86
CA VAL A 55 1.16 -7.57 -12.76
C VAL A 55 0.15 -7.34 -11.64
N ALA A 56 -0.21 -6.07 -11.41
CA ALA A 56 -1.14 -5.69 -10.37
C ALA A 56 -2.05 -4.54 -10.82
N PHE A 57 -3.26 -4.49 -10.28
CA PHE A 57 -4.11 -3.30 -10.31
C PHE A 57 -4.35 -2.82 -8.89
N ARG A 58 -4.20 -1.52 -8.64
CA ARG A 58 -4.53 -0.91 -7.35
C ARG A 58 -5.94 -0.34 -7.42
N ALA A 59 -6.74 -0.65 -6.41
CA ALA A 59 -8.13 -0.22 -6.30
C ALA A 59 -8.24 1.30 -6.44
N PRO A 60 -9.30 1.83 -7.09
CA PRO A 60 -9.58 3.26 -7.08
C PRO A 60 -9.57 3.85 -5.67
N GLU A 61 -9.06 5.07 -5.51
CA GLU A 61 -8.91 5.72 -4.20
C GLU A 61 -10.24 5.83 -3.42
N HIS A 62 -11.36 5.97 -4.11
CA HIS A 62 -12.68 6.05 -3.48
C HIS A 62 -13.18 4.69 -2.96
N LEU A 63 -12.62 3.57 -3.44
CA LEU A 63 -12.94 2.21 -2.99
C LEU A 63 -12.02 1.80 -1.83
N GLY A 64 -12.14 2.48 -0.71
CA GLY A 64 -11.43 2.10 0.52
C GLY A 64 -12.24 1.14 1.40
N LEU A 65 -11.56 0.21 2.06
CA LEU A 65 -12.16 -0.78 2.96
C LEU A 65 -12.22 -0.30 4.43
N GLY A 66 -13.00 -0.99 5.27
CA GLY A 66 -13.09 -0.78 6.72
C GLY A 66 -14.19 0.18 7.19
N LYS A 67 -14.77 0.96 6.27
CA LYS A 67 -15.97 1.79 6.52
C LYS A 67 -17.26 1.02 6.26
N SER A 68 -18.37 1.48 6.83
CA SER A 68 -19.70 0.88 6.62
C SER A 68 -20.19 0.98 5.16
N ARG A 69 -19.81 2.04 4.44
CA ARG A 69 -20.11 2.17 3.01
C ARG A 69 -19.24 1.19 2.21
N PHE A 70 -19.86 0.15 1.69
CA PHE A 70 -19.23 -0.88 0.87
C PHE A 70 -20.14 -1.21 -0.32
N SER A 71 -19.55 -1.24 -1.52
CA SER A 71 -20.26 -1.45 -2.79
C SER A 71 -19.65 -2.66 -3.52
N PRO A 72 -20.02 -3.90 -3.13
CA PRO A 72 -19.46 -5.11 -3.74
C PRO A 72 -19.61 -5.14 -5.26
N GLU A 73 -20.70 -4.58 -5.78
CA GLU A 73 -21.00 -4.55 -7.22
C GLU A 73 -19.99 -3.71 -8.00
N GLU A 74 -19.45 -2.65 -7.38
CA GLU A 74 -18.42 -1.82 -7.99
C GLU A 74 -17.05 -2.50 -8.00
N TRP A 75 -16.71 -3.22 -6.94
CA TRP A 75 -15.53 -4.08 -6.90
C TRP A 75 -15.60 -5.21 -7.92
N GLU A 76 -16.74 -5.91 -7.97
CA GLU A 76 -17.00 -6.98 -8.94
C GLU A 76 -16.84 -6.47 -10.38
N SER A 77 -17.39 -5.30 -10.68
CA SER A 77 -17.20 -4.66 -11.99
C SER A 77 -15.72 -4.45 -12.33
N TRP A 78 -14.90 -4.00 -11.38
CA TRP A 78 -13.47 -3.83 -11.61
C TRP A 78 -12.75 -5.16 -11.79
N PHE A 79 -13.05 -6.16 -10.96
CA PHE A 79 -12.46 -7.50 -11.08
C PHE A 79 -12.74 -8.10 -12.45
N HIS A 80 -13.98 -8.04 -12.95
CA HIS A 80 -14.31 -8.52 -14.29
C HIS A 80 -13.65 -7.72 -15.42
N THR A 81 -13.45 -6.41 -15.23
CA THR A 81 -12.74 -5.57 -16.20
C THR A 81 -11.26 -5.95 -16.31
N VAL A 82 -10.60 -6.23 -15.17
CA VAL A 82 -9.14 -6.47 -15.14
C VAL A 82 -8.72 -7.93 -15.27
N ALA A 83 -9.54 -8.89 -14.81
CA ALA A 83 -9.19 -10.31 -14.83
C ALA A 83 -8.68 -10.80 -16.21
N PRO A 84 -9.31 -10.44 -17.34
CA PRO A 84 -8.88 -10.94 -18.64
C PRO A 84 -7.59 -10.29 -19.17
N LEU A 85 -7.04 -9.29 -18.47
CA LEU A 85 -5.79 -8.62 -18.83
C LEU A 85 -4.57 -9.35 -18.27
N PHE A 86 -4.76 -10.23 -17.28
CA PHE A 86 -3.70 -11.11 -16.80
C PHE A 86 -3.44 -12.21 -17.83
N SER A 87 -2.19 -12.35 -18.26
CA SER A 87 -1.80 -13.21 -19.39
C SER A 87 -1.71 -14.70 -19.03
N GLY A 88 -2.74 -15.23 -18.37
CA GLY A 88 -2.78 -16.63 -17.91
C GLY A 88 -2.00 -16.92 -16.63
N GLU A 89 -1.37 -15.91 -16.02
CA GLU A 89 -0.78 -15.96 -14.68
C GLU A 89 -1.75 -15.33 -13.66
N PRO A 90 -1.72 -15.76 -12.38
CA PRO A 90 -2.49 -15.09 -11.34
C PRO A 90 -2.08 -13.62 -11.24
N GLY A 91 -3.08 -12.74 -11.30
CA GLY A 91 -2.89 -11.30 -11.18
C GLY A 91 -3.16 -10.80 -9.77
N TYR A 92 -2.48 -9.72 -9.38
CA TYR A 92 -2.74 -9.10 -8.07
C TYR A 92 -3.75 -7.96 -8.16
N PHE A 93 -4.63 -7.87 -7.17
CA PHE A 93 -5.47 -6.68 -6.97
C PHE A 93 -5.19 -6.09 -5.60
N VAL A 94 -4.61 -4.88 -5.57
CA VAL A 94 -4.20 -4.20 -4.34
C VAL A 94 -5.36 -3.37 -3.80
N CYS A 95 -5.86 -3.80 -2.65
CA CYS A 95 -6.86 -3.13 -1.83
C CYS A 95 -6.19 -2.20 -0.82
N HIS A 96 -6.89 -1.13 -0.42
CA HIS A 96 -6.42 -0.19 0.60
C HIS A 96 -7.50 0.10 1.64
N GLY A 97 -7.07 0.52 2.83
CA GLY A 97 -7.98 0.93 3.90
C GLY A 97 -8.46 2.37 3.71
N ALA A 98 -9.76 2.60 3.82
CA ALA A 98 -10.35 3.94 3.75
C ALA A 98 -9.82 4.85 4.86
N THR A 99 -9.45 6.08 4.51
CA THR A 99 -9.16 7.13 5.49
C THR A 99 -10.44 7.64 6.15
N VAL A 100 -10.38 7.99 7.44
CA VAL A 100 -11.47 8.62 8.21
C VAL A 100 -11.09 10.05 8.55
N ALA A 101 -12.09 10.93 8.69
CA ALA A 101 -11.82 12.27 9.22
C ALA A 101 -11.45 12.16 10.70
N LEU A 102 -10.48 12.92 11.17
CA LEU A 102 -10.11 12.87 12.59
C LEU A 102 -11.28 13.29 13.50
N GLY A 103 -12.11 14.23 13.04
CA GLY A 103 -13.35 14.63 13.72
C GLY A 103 -14.33 13.47 13.94
N GLU A 104 -14.43 12.52 12.99
CA GLU A 104 -15.26 11.31 13.14
C GLU A 104 -14.80 10.46 14.33
N VAL A 105 -13.48 10.36 14.53
CA VAL A 105 -12.91 9.64 15.66
C VAL A 105 -13.18 10.37 16.97
N PHE A 106 -13.05 11.70 17.00
CA PHE A 106 -13.35 12.48 18.20
C PHE A 106 -14.83 12.42 18.57
N GLU A 107 -15.75 12.55 17.60
CA GLU A 107 -17.18 12.38 17.83
C GLU A 107 -17.49 11.00 18.42
N PHE A 108 -16.89 9.94 17.88
CA PHE A 108 -17.05 8.58 18.41
C PHE A 108 -16.60 8.44 19.88
N LEU A 109 -15.51 9.13 20.26
CA LEU A 109 -15.00 9.15 21.63
C LEU A 109 -15.86 10.02 22.55
N ASP A 110 -16.35 11.16 22.08
CA ASP A 110 -17.21 12.08 22.84
C ASP A 110 -18.58 11.48 23.17
N GLU A 111 -19.10 10.60 22.31
CA GLU A 111 -20.30 9.80 22.59
C GLU A 111 -20.10 8.76 23.70
N ARG A 112 -18.84 8.42 24.03
CA ARG A 112 -18.47 7.38 25.01
C ARG A 112 -17.54 7.95 26.08
N PRO A 113 -18.00 8.97 26.83
CA PRO A 113 -17.15 9.63 27.80
C PRO A 113 -16.72 8.64 28.89
N ARG A 114 -15.40 8.58 29.15
CA ARG A 114 -14.72 7.71 30.14
C ARG A 114 -14.50 6.25 29.71
N ASP A 115 -14.82 5.88 28.49
CA ASP A 115 -14.40 4.58 27.95
C ASP A 115 -12.96 4.68 27.41
N PHE A 116 -11.99 4.26 28.23
CA PHE A 116 -10.58 4.25 27.86
C PHE A 116 -10.25 3.25 26.74
N ASN A 117 -11.17 2.34 26.41
CA ASN A 117 -11.01 1.37 25.31
C ASN A 117 -11.72 1.82 24.03
N ALA A 118 -12.49 2.91 24.03
CA ALA A 118 -13.30 3.31 22.88
C ALA A 118 -12.47 3.46 21.57
N LEU A 119 -11.25 4.00 21.64
CA LEU A 119 -10.38 4.07 20.47
C LEU A 119 -9.90 2.69 19.99
N HIS A 120 -9.64 1.77 20.93
CA HIS A 120 -9.31 0.39 20.60
C HIS A 120 -10.49 -0.33 19.94
N ASP A 121 -11.69 -0.10 20.45
CA ASP A 121 -12.92 -0.70 19.95
C ASP A 121 -13.27 -0.16 18.56
N TYR A 122 -13.13 1.15 18.33
CA TYR A 122 -13.29 1.77 17.00
C TYR A 122 -12.38 1.10 15.96
N LYS A 123 -11.10 0.93 16.29
CA LYS A 123 -10.14 0.26 15.39
C LYS A 123 -10.46 -1.21 15.20
N THR A 124 -10.89 -1.89 16.25
CA THR A 124 -11.29 -3.30 16.20
C THR A 124 -12.48 -3.46 15.25
N GLN A 125 -13.50 -2.61 15.37
CA GLN A 125 -14.65 -2.57 14.47
C GLN A 125 -14.24 -2.26 13.03
N TYR A 126 -13.35 -1.29 12.82
CA TYR A 126 -12.82 -0.97 11.48
C TYR A 126 -12.13 -2.18 10.83
N VAL A 127 -11.31 -2.91 11.59
CA VAL A 127 -10.62 -4.12 11.11
C VAL A 127 -11.61 -5.27 10.88
N GLU A 128 -12.62 -5.44 11.73
CA GLU A 128 -13.66 -6.46 11.54
C GLU A 128 -14.50 -6.21 10.30
N ASN A 129 -14.95 -4.97 10.09
CA ASN A 129 -15.62 -4.57 8.84
C ASN A 129 -14.75 -4.88 7.62
N MET A 130 -13.46 -4.60 7.69
CA MET A 130 -12.52 -4.88 6.60
C MET A 130 -12.36 -6.38 6.34
N ILE A 131 -12.30 -7.22 7.38
CA ILE A 131 -12.26 -8.67 7.25
C ILE A 131 -13.50 -9.18 6.55
N ASP A 132 -14.69 -8.71 6.96
CA ASP A 132 -15.95 -9.14 6.35
C ASP A 132 -16.06 -8.71 4.89
N GLN A 133 -15.61 -7.48 4.58
CA GLN A 133 -15.56 -6.97 3.21
C GLN A 133 -14.58 -7.78 2.35
N LEU A 134 -13.36 -8.02 2.84
CA LEU A 134 -12.37 -8.80 2.12
C LEU A 134 -12.82 -10.23 1.87
N ARG A 135 -13.44 -10.91 2.85
CA ARG A 135 -14.02 -12.25 2.63
C ARG A 135 -14.99 -12.26 1.46
N ARG A 136 -15.89 -11.27 1.42
CA ARG A 136 -16.84 -11.12 0.32
C ARG A 136 -16.16 -10.80 -1.01
N LEU A 137 -15.05 -10.06 -1.01
CA LEU A 137 -14.26 -9.79 -2.22
C LEU A 137 -13.49 -11.02 -2.68
N GLU A 138 -12.93 -11.83 -1.77
CA GLU A 138 -12.23 -13.09 -2.10
C GLU A 138 -13.18 -14.06 -2.81
N GLU A 139 -14.43 -14.19 -2.33
CA GLU A 139 -15.47 -15.00 -2.98
C GLU A 139 -15.73 -14.62 -4.45
N ILE A 140 -15.50 -13.34 -4.81
CA ILE A 140 -15.69 -12.81 -6.16
C ILE A 140 -14.39 -12.90 -6.97
N ALA A 141 -13.24 -12.62 -6.34
CA ALA A 141 -11.93 -12.54 -6.97
C ALA A 141 -11.32 -13.92 -7.29
N GLU A 142 -11.47 -14.90 -6.39
CA GLU A 142 -10.87 -16.23 -6.51
C GLU A 142 -11.31 -16.96 -7.80
N PRO A 143 -12.61 -17.01 -8.18
CA PRO A 143 -13.04 -17.62 -9.43
C PRO A 143 -12.50 -16.94 -10.69
N LEU A 144 -12.06 -15.68 -10.57
CA LEU A 144 -11.47 -14.90 -11.65
C LEU A 144 -9.95 -15.06 -11.73
N GLY A 145 -9.35 -15.86 -10.84
CA GLY A 145 -7.89 -16.03 -10.75
C GLY A 145 -7.16 -14.78 -10.25
N ILE A 146 -7.86 -13.91 -9.51
CA ILE A 146 -7.30 -12.70 -8.92
C ILE A 146 -6.92 -13.00 -7.47
N GLN A 147 -5.68 -12.68 -7.11
CA GLN A 147 -5.23 -12.72 -5.72
C GLN A 147 -5.32 -11.33 -5.11
N LEU A 148 -6.11 -11.17 -4.05
CA LEU A 148 -6.20 -9.89 -3.35
C LEU A 148 -4.94 -9.66 -2.51
N LEU A 149 -4.51 -8.40 -2.46
CA LEU A 149 -3.45 -7.91 -1.61
C LEU A 149 -3.96 -6.71 -0.79
N LEU A 150 -3.75 -6.71 0.52
CA LEU A 150 -4.02 -5.53 1.35
C LEU A 150 -2.75 -4.71 1.55
N GLU A 151 -2.81 -3.42 1.24
CA GLU A 151 -1.71 -2.49 1.42
C GLU A 151 -1.59 -1.99 2.88
N ASN A 152 -0.38 -1.94 3.43
CA ASN A 152 -0.15 -1.26 4.71
C ASN A 152 -0.19 0.25 4.55
N THR A 153 -0.73 0.93 5.55
CA THR A 153 -1.07 2.35 5.48
C THR A 153 -0.08 3.23 6.25
N PRO A 154 0.07 4.51 5.85
CA PRO A 154 0.75 5.52 6.65
C PRO A 154 -0.16 6.01 7.79
N ILE A 155 0.30 6.97 8.59
CA ILE A 155 -0.48 7.52 9.71
C ILE A 155 -1.54 8.53 9.24
N GLY A 156 -1.12 9.53 8.45
CA GLY A 156 -2.02 10.47 7.79
C GLY A 156 -2.52 9.94 6.44
N GLY A 157 -3.46 10.65 5.82
CA GLY A 157 -3.72 10.52 4.38
C GLY A 157 -2.69 11.27 3.54
N ASP A 158 -2.97 11.45 2.25
CA ASP A 158 -2.04 12.04 1.27
C ASP A 158 -1.80 13.56 1.43
N GLU A 159 -2.43 14.19 2.43
CA GLU A 159 -2.36 15.62 2.69
C GLU A 159 -1.64 15.91 4.01
N TYR A 160 -1.03 17.09 4.11
CA TYR A 160 -0.42 17.55 5.35
C TYR A 160 -1.44 17.52 6.50
N PHE A 161 -0.98 17.08 7.66
CA PHE A 161 -1.77 16.97 8.88
C PHE A 161 -2.12 18.40 9.39
N GLU A 162 -3.19 19.01 8.83
CA GLU A 162 -3.78 20.29 9.27
C GLU A 162 -4.95 20.09 10.25
N PRO A 163 -4.89 20.68 11.46
CA PRO A 163 -5.92 20.48 12.47
C PRO A 163 -7.32 20.81 11.95
N GLY A 164 -8.24 19.84 12.02
CA GLY A 164 -9.64 19.99 11.61
C GLY A 164 -9.96 19.65 10.15
N LYS A 165 -8.95 19.38 9.31
CA LYS A 165 -9.13 18.81 7.95
C LYS A 165 -8.49 17.43 7.79
N GLU A 166 -7.75 17.01 8.80
CA GLU A 166 -6.99 15.78 8.81
C GLU A 166 -7.83 14.54 8.54
N ARG A 167 -7.31 13.74 7.61
CA ARG A 167 -7.73 12.38 7.39
C ARG A 167 -6.64 11.44 7.88
N ILE A 168 -7.02 10.35 8.52
CA ILE A 168 -6.10 9.35 9.05
C ILE A 168 -6.50 7.96 8.59
N HIS A 169 -5.54 7.05 8.56
CA HIS A 169 -5.86 5.62 8.48
C HIS A 169 -6.04 5.07 9.90
N PRO A 170 -7.22 4.54 10.29
CA PRO A 170 -7.43 4.04 11.64
C PRO A 170 -6.53 2.84 11.98
N ALA A 171 -6.34 1.93 11.03
CA ALA A 171 -5.66 0.65 11.20
C ALA A 171 -4.68 0.38 10.05
N LEU A 172 -4.13 -0.85 9.99
CA LEU A 172 -3.14 -1.35 9.00
C LEU A 172 -1.72 -0.75 9.06
N ARG A 173 -1.51 0.13 10.04
CA ARG A 173 -0.25 0.79 10.40
C ARG A 173 0.72 -0.09 11.20
N THR A 174 0.33 -1.32 11.54
CA THR A 174 1.16 -2.23 12.34
C THR A 174 1.04 -3.65 11.81
N PRO A 175 2.07 -4.50 11.98
CA PRO A 175 2.00 -5.91 11.59
C PRO A 175 0.79 -6.64 12.17
N ARG A 176 0.41 -6.31 13.42
CA ARG A 176 -0.70 -6.95 14.12
C ARG A 176 -2.02 -6.89 13.34
N HIS A 177 -2.37 -5.73 12.78
CA HIS A 177 -3.63 -5.61 12.02
C HIS A 177 -3.56 -6.40 10.71
N LEU A 178 -2.42 -6.35 10.02
CA LEU A 178 -2.22 -7.04 8.74
C LEU A 178 -2.24 -8.56 8.92
N LEU A 179 -1.56 -9.08 9.94
CA LEU A 179 -1.57 -10.50 10.29
C LEU A 179 -2.98 -10.97 10.63
N ARG A 180 -3.72 -10.21 11.46
CA ARG A 180 -5.11 -10.54 11.80
C ARG A 180 -6.01 -10.61 10.56
N VAL A 181 -5.86 -9.68 9.63
CA VAL A 181 -6.65 -9.69 8.38
C VAL A 181 -6.25 -10.88 7.53
N ALA A 182 -4.95 -11.07 7.25
CA ALA A 182 -4.46 -12.17 6.43
C ALA A 182 -4.85 -13.55 6.97
N GLU A 183 -4.76 -13.77 8.28
CA GLU A 183 -5.20 -15.01 8.94
C GLU A 183 -6.71 -15.25 8.79
N ALA A 184 -7.51 -14.18 8.78
CA ALA A 184 -8.97 -14.29 8.76
C ALA A 184 -9.57 -14.41 7.34
N THR A 185 -8.85 -13.93 6.32
CA THR A 185 -9.35 -13.82 4.94
C THR A 185 -8.54 -14.61 3.92
N GLY A 186 -7.28 -14.96 4.21
CA GLY A 186 -6.34 -15.49 3.22
C GLY A 186 -5.70 -14.43 2.32
N THR A 187 -6.15 -13.17 2.42
CA THR A 187 -5.61 -12.03 1.66
C THR A 187 -4.15 -11.80 2.04
N ARG A 188 -3.28 -11.72 1.03
CA ARG A 188 -1.85 -11.43 1.23
C ARG A 188 -1.61 -9.93 1.36
N VAL A 189 -0.38 -9.51 1.63
CA VAL A 189 -0.02 -8.10 1.85
C VAL A 189 0.75 -7.54 0.66
N CYS A 190 0.37 -6.32 0.25
CA CYS A 190 1.21 -5.43 -0.54
C CYS A 190 2.03 -4.58 0.45
N PHE A 191 3.31 -4.90 0.61
CA PHE A 191 4.17 -4.23 1.57
C PHE A 191 4.76 -2.95 0.97
N ASP A 192 4.25 -1.81 1.41
CA ASP A 192 4.76 -0.49 1.09
C ASP A 192 5.81 -0.03 2.10
N THR A 193 7.06 0.01 1.63
CA THR A 193 8.24 0.39 2.40
C THR A 193 8.21 1.84 2.88
N ALA A 194 7.65 2.76 2.09
CA ALA A 194 7.54 4.18 2.46
C ALA A 194 6.53 4.36 3.60
N HIS A 195 5.35 3.74 3.47
CA HIS A 195 4.32 3.78 4.52
C HIS A 195 4.79 3.13 5.84
N ALA A 196 5.47 1.99 5.75
CA ALA A 196 6.02 1.32 6.93
C ALA A 196 7.11 2.17 7.60
N ARG A 197 7.91 2.90 6.81
CA ARG A 197 8.94 3.82 7.32
C ARG A 197 8.34 5.02 8.06
N ILE A 198 7.38 5.69 7.44
CA ILE A 198 6.63 6.79 8.08
C ILE A 198 6.11 6.33 9.43
N THR A 199 5.39 5.21 9.43
CA THR A 199 4.71 4.71 10.62
C THR A 199 5.67 4.31 11.73
N SER A 200 6.74 3.58 11.39
CA SER A 200 7.76 3.16 12.38
C SER A 200 8.46 4.36 13.01
N ASN A 201 8.76 5.39 12.23
CA ASN A 201 9.39 6.62 12.73
C ASN A 201 8.45 7.42 13.64
N VAL A 202 7.20 7.63 13.21
CA VAL A 202 6.22 8.39 13.98
C VAL A 202 5.91 7.69 15.30
N PHE A 203 5.69 6.37 15.33
CA PHE A 203 5.46 5.66 16.59
C PHE A 203 6.70 5.67 17.50
N THR A 204 7.91 5.57 16.93
CA THR A 204 9.15 5.74 17.71
C THR A 204 9.22 7.13 18.35
N TYR A 205 8.80 8.18 17.64
CA TYR A 205 8.75 9.52 18.19
C TYR A 205 7.64 9.67 19.25
N MET A 206 6.44 9.15 19.01
CA MET A 206 5.34 9.17 19.99
C MET A 206 5.73 8.46 21.29
N HIS A 207 6.42 7.32 21.18
CA HIS A 207 6.95 6.60 22.34
C HIS A 207 7.91 7.47 23.17
N ARG A 208 8.78 8.24 22.51
CA ARG A 208 9.74 9.14 23.18
C ARG A 208 9.09 10.39 23.76
N SER A 209 8.12 10.97 23.04
CA SER A 209 7.45 12.22 23.41
C SER A 209 6.27 12.02 24.36
N ARG A 210 5.80 10.78 24.57
CA ARG A 210 4.58 10.44 25.32
C ARG A 210 3.32 11.12 24.77
N SER A 211 3.28 11.36 23.46
CA SER A 211 2.16 12.01 22.78
C SER A 211 1.22 10.97 22.15
N LEU A 212 -0.08 11.11 22.40
CA LEU A 212 -1.15 10.37 21.72
C LEU A 212 -1.66 11.22 20.54
N PHE A 213 -0.91 11.23 19.45
CA PHE A 213 -1.27 11.98 18.24
C PHE A 213 -1.85 11.03 17.18
N ALA A 214 -2.67 11.53 16.25
CA ALA A 214 -3.20 10.79 15.09
C ALA A 214 -3.96 9.46 15.42
N ALA A 215 -4.73 9.47 16.50
CA ALA A 215 -5.55 8.35 16.96
C ALA A 215 -4.74 7.04 17.12
N ALA A 216 -3.50 7.12 17.62
CA ALA A 216 -2.69 5.96 18.00
C ALA A 216 -3.01 5.54 19.45
N THR A 217 -3.22 4.25 19.70
CA THR A 217 -3.36 3.72 21.07
C THR A 217 -2.00 3.58 21.72
N GLU A 218 -1.93 3.67 23.06
CA GLU A 218 -0.69 3.44 23.80
C GLU A 218 -0.08 2.07 23.48
N LYS A 219 -0.92 1.04 23.33
CA LYS A 219 -0.48 -0.31 22.96
C LYS A 219 0.17 -0.37 21.58
N GLU A 220 -0.33 0.37 20.59
CA GLU A 220 0.32 0.46 19.28
C GLU A 220 1.69 1.14 19.39
N ILE A 221 1.78 2.23 20.15
CA ILE A 221 3.04 2.97 20.33
C ILE A 221 4.10 2.11 21.03
N LEU A 222 3.72 1.40 22.10
CA LEU A 222 4.62 0.56 22.90
C LEU A 222 5.11 -0.68 22.13
N ASN A 223 4.28 -1.23 21.24
CA ASN A 223 4.59 -2.46 20.49
C ASN A 223 4.93 -2.18 19.01
N ALA A 224 5.12 -0.92 18.63
CA ALA A 224 5.50 -0.57 17.27
C ALA A 224 6.89 -1.10 16.92
N THR A 225 7.05 -1.54 15.68
CA THR A 225 8.35 -1.88 15.11
C THR A 225 9.22 -0.63 15.02
N ARG A 226 10.51 -0.76 15.34
CA ARG A 226 11.42 0.40 15.39
C ARG A 226 11.95 0.80 14.02
N SER A 227 11.89 -0.09 13.05
CA SER A 227 12.22 0.14 11.65
C SER A 227 11.20 -0.54 10.74
N TRP A 228 11.14 -0.09 9.49
CA TRP A 228 10.29 -0.74 8.49
C TRP A 228 10.83 -2.12 8.07
N ILE A 229 12.13 -2.39 8.26
CA ILE A 229 12.70 -3.73 8.08
C ILE A 229 12.11 -4.68 9.13
N GLN A 230 12.07 -4.30 10.40
CA GLN A 230 11.42 -5.11 11.45
C GLN A 230 9.92 -5.29 11.20
N PHE A 231 9.28 -4.29 10.60
CA PHE A 231 7.90 -4.42 10.12
C PHE A 231 7.80 -5.55 9.10
N TYR A 232 8.65 -5.53 8.07
CA TYR A 232 8.68 -6.55 7.04
C TYR A 232 8.95 -7.95 7.62
N GLU A 233 9.96 -8.08 8.49
CA GLU A 233 10.30 -9.35 9.16
C GLU A 233 9.08 -10.00 9.83
N SER A 234 8.18 -9.18 10.36
CA SER A 234 6.97 -9.63 11.06
C SER A 234 5.84 -10.08 10.11
N ILE A 235 5.89 -9.69 8.83
CA ILE A 235 4.83 -9.98 7.83
C ILE A 235 5.35 -10.67 6.57
N LYS A 236 6.63 -11.03 6.52
CA LYS A 236 7.30 -11.52 5.30
C LYS A 236 6.56 -12.72 4.69
N ASP A 237 6.06 -13.62 5.53
CA ASP A 237 5.44 -14.88 5.09
C ASP A 237 4.06 -14.65 4.44
N ILE A 238 3.42 -13.53 4.72
CA ILE A 238 2.12 -13.14 4.11
C ILE A 238 2.29 -12.09 3.02
N THR A 239 3.50 -11.58 2.77
CA THR A 239 3.74 -10.56 1.75
C THR A 239 3.70 -11.21 0.36
N GLY A 240 2.83 -10.70 -0.52
CA GLY A 240 2.73 -11.16 -1.92
C GLY A 240 3.43 -10.25 -2.91
N LEU A 241 3.63 -8.98 -2.54
CA LEU A 241 4.21 -7.96 -3.40
C LEU A 241 4.85 -6.87 -2.53
N VAL A 242 5.93 -6.27 -3.00
CA VAL A 242 6.60 -5.15 -2.31
C VAL A 242 6.54 -3.89 -3.17
N ARG A 243 6.08 -2.77 -2.61
CA ARG A 243 6.29 -1.44 -3.17
C ARG A 243 7.51 -0.79 -2.53
N LEU A 244 8.53 -0.64 -3.35
CA LEU A 244 9.86 -0.19 -2.95
C LEU A 244 10.04 1.28 -3.25
N SER A 245 10.09 2.09 -2.20
CA SER A 245 10.38 3.51 -2.27
C SER A 245 10.75 4.03 -0.88
N TYR A 246 11.29 5.24 -0.84
CA TYR A 246 11.66 5.89 0.40
C TYR A 246 10.64 6.96 0.79
N ALA A 247 10.61 7.28 2.08
CA ALA A 247 9.92 8.45 2.60
C ALA A 247 10.80 9.20 3.59
N VAL A 248 10.67 10.53 3.62
CA VAL A 248 11.17 11.32 4.74
C VAL A 248 10.46 10.85 6.01
N SER A 249 11.09 10.93 7.19
CA SER A 249 10.59 10.32 8.44
C SER A 249 9.18 10.73 8.88
N TRP A 250 8.64 11.80 8.30
CA TRP A 250 7.31 12.38 8.54
C TRP A 250 6.54 12.59 7.23
N GLY A 251 7.05 12.06 6.12
CA GLY A 251 6.61 12.44 4.80
C GLY A 251 5.29 11.79 4.45
N ASP A 252 4.18 12.45 4.79
CA ASP A 252 2.83 12.06 4.37
C ASP A 252 2.39 12.80 3.08
N THR A 253 3.28 13.58 2.46
CA THR A 253 2.96 14.37 1.26
C THR A 253 3.53 13.75 -0.01
N PRO A 254 2.95 14.00 -1.21
CA PRO A 254 3.44 13.46 -2.48
C PRO A 254 4.88 13.85 -2.85
N GLN A 255 5.40 14.93 -2.25
CA GLN A 255 6.77 15.39 -2.46
C GLN A 255 7.78 14.68 -1.56
N THR A 256 7.33 14.07 -0.47
CA THR A 256 8.19 13.52 0.59
C THR A 256 7.97 12.01 0.83
N ALA A 257 6.86 11.46 0.34
CA ALA A 257 6.57 10.04 0.22
C ALA A 257 6.92 9.52 -1.18
N HIS A 258 7.18 8.21 -1.26
CA HIS A 258 7.49 7.50 -2.51
C HIS A 258 8.61 8.13 -3.35
N ILE A 259 9.68 8.58 -2.69
CA ILE A 259 10.86 9.15 -3.33
C ILE A 259 11.96 8.08 -3.52
N PRO A 260 12.98 8.31 -4.37
CA PRO A 260 14.15 7.43 -4.43
C PRO A 260 14.87 7.34 -3.08
N PHE A 261 15.51 6.20 -2.82
CA PHE A 261 16.33 6.04 -1.62
C PHE A 261 17.55 6.98 -1.67
N PRO A 262 17.79 7.81 -0.65
CA PRO A 262 19.03 8.58 -0.57
C PRO A 262 20.20 7.65 -0.22
N GLU A 263 21.43 8.04 -0.59
CA GLU A 263 22.65 7.26 -0.29
C GLU A 263 22.78 6.88 1.20
N ALA A 264 22.37 7.77 2.09
CA ALA A 264 22.39 7.52 3.54
C ALA A 264 21.49 6.34 3.99
N ALA A 265 20.54 5.93 3.16
CA ALA A 265 19.64 4.80 3.41
C ALA A 265 20.04 3.53 2.63
N TYR A 266 21.18 3.52 1.93
CA TYR A 266 21.59 2.38 1.12
C TYR A 266 21.90 1.13 1.95
N ALA A 267 22.50 1.28 3.13
CA ALA A 267 22.73 0.15 4.04
C ALA A 267 21.41 -0.53 4.42
N GLU A 268 20.40 0.26 4.78
CA GLU A 268 19.06 -0.22 5.11
C GLU A 268 18.38 -0.91 3.93
N LEU A 269 18.54 -0.37 2.72
CA LEU A 269 18.02 -0.97 1.50
C LEU A 269 18.71 -2.29 1.14
N LEU A 270 20.03 -2.40 1.38
CA LEU A 270 20.80 -3.63 1.20
C LEU A 270 20.36 -4.71 2.19
N ASP A 271 20.22 -4.36 3.47
CA ASP A 271 19.75 -5.28 4.52
C ASP A 271 18.36 -5.85 4.15
N PHE A 272 17.45 -5.03 3.63
CA PHE A 272 16.15 -5.48 3.16
C PHE A 272 16.22 -6.39 1.93
N ALA A 273 17.11 -6.08 0.99
CA ALA A 273 17.27 -6.85 -0.25
C ALA A 273 17.75 -8.29 0.00
N GLU A 274 18.40 -8.56 1.13
CA GLU A 274 18.80 -9.90 1.56
C GLU A 274 17.63 -10.71 2.15
N GLN A 275 16.57 -10.03 2.60
CA GLN A 275 15.43 -10.66 3.26
C GLN A 275 14.27 -10.97 2.32
N ILE A 276 14.13 -10.19 1.24
CA ILE A 276 13.02 -10.36 0.30
C ILE A 276 13.15 -11.67 -0.48
N ASP A 277 12.06 -12.43 -0.55
CA ASP A 277 12.01 -13.62 -1.40
C ASP A 277 12.28 -13.21 -2.87
N PRO A 278 13.26 -13.83 -3.57
CA PRO A 278 13.61 -13.50 -4.94
C PRO A 278 12.44 -13.55 -5.94
N GLU A 279 11.40 -14.32 -5.66
CA GLU A 279 10.22 -14.45 -6.53
C GLU A 279 9.16 -13.37 -6.26
N THR A 280 9.26 -12.64 -5.13
CA THR A 280 8.31 -11.57 -4.81
C THR A 280 8.50 -10.39 -5.76
N PRO A 281 7.46 -9.96 -6.51
CA PRO A 281 7.56 -8.79 -7.37
C PRO A 281 7.84 -7.51 -6.58
N VAL A 282 8.71 -6.66 -7.14
CA VAL A 282 9.08 -5.36 -6.57
C VAL A 282 8.58 -4.23 -7.48
N ILE A 283 7.64 -3.44 -6.98
CA ILE A 283 7.10 -2.26 -7.63
C ILE A 283 7.95 -1.04 -7.28
N LEU A 284 8.40 -0.30 -8.30
CA LEU A 284 8.99 1.02 -8.16
C LEU A 284 7.88 2.07 -8.20
N ALA A 285 7.67 2.78 -7.09
CA ALA A 285 6.57 3.72 -6.89
C ALA A 285 6.70 5.04 -7.69
N GLY A 286 7.79 5.23 -8.45
CA GLY A 286 8.11 6.47 -9.16
C GLY A 286 7.64 6.55 -10.61
N GLY A 287 6.83 5.61 -11.11
CA GLY A 287 6.52 5.52 -12.55
C GLY A 287 5.57 6.61 -13.09
N ASN A 288 4.95 7.42 -12.21
CA ASN A 288 4.26 8.66 -12.60
C ASN A 288 5.21 9.83 -12.94
N SER A 289 6.52 9.62 -12.81
CA SER A 289 7.54 10.60 -13.17
C SER A 289 8.76 9.90 -13.75
N GLU A 290 8.98 10.05 -15.06
CA GLU A 290 10.18 9.52 -15.74
C GLU A 290 11.46 9.81 -14.97
N HIS A 291 11.60 11.03 -14.44
CA HIS A 291 12.77 11.42 -13.66
C HIS A 291 12.92 10.60 -12.36
N ARG A 292 11.84 10.42 -11.60
CA ARG A 292 11.88 9.63 -10.35
C ARG A 292 12.12 8.16 -10.64
N LEU A 293 11.44 7.58 -11.64
CA LEU A 293 11.64 6.19 -12.04
C LEU A 293 13.09 5.93 -12.45
N LYS A 294 13.67 6.82 -13.26
CA LYS A 294 15.07 6.74 -13.67
C LYS A 294 16.01 6.77 -12.47
N GLN A 295 15.79 7.68 -11.51
CA GLN A 295 16.59 7.76 -10.28
C GLN A 295 16.48 6.50 -9.41
N MET A 296 15.28 5.91 -9.30
CA MET A 296 15.08 4.64 -8.58
C MET A 296 15.85 3.50 -9.26
N LEU A 297 15.81 3.40 -10.59
CA LEU A 297 16.57 2.42 -11.36
C LEU A 297 18.08 2.62 -11.22
N GLU A 298 18.55 3.86 -11.28
CA GLU A 298 19.96 4.21 -11.07
C GLU A 298 20.43 3.79 -9.68
N THR A 299 19.62 4.05 -8.64
CA THR A 299 19.88 3.61 -7.26
C THR A 299 20.05 2.09 -7.18
N LEU A 300 19.13 1.32 -7.76
CA LEU A 300 19.23 -0.15 -7.76
C LEU A 300 20.44 -0.65 -8.54
N ARG A 301 20.78 -0.01 -9.67
CA ARG A 301 21.98 -0.35 -10.47
C ARG A 301 23.27 -0.07 -9.72
N GLU A 302 23.34 1.02 -8.97
CA GLU A 302 24.50 1.34 -8.14
C GLU A 302 24.69 0.30 -7.04
N LEU A 303 23.61 -0.08 -6.35
CA LEU A 303 23.65 -1.11 -5.30
C LEU A 303 24.09 -2.47 -5.83
N LYS A 304 23.73 -2.83 -7.07
CA LYS A 304 24.21 -4.07 -7.71
C LYS A 304 25.71 -4.10 -8.02
N LYS A 305 26.37 -2.94 -8.06
CA LYS A 305 27.83 -2.83 -8.32
C LYS A 305 28.68 -2.93 -7.05
N ARG A 306 28.06 -2.69 -5.89
CA ARG A 306 28.71 -2.76 -4.58
C ARG A 306 28.69 -4.20 -4.06
#